data_AF-A0AAX6GDK3-F1
#
_entry.id   AF-A0AAX6GDK3-F1
#
_cell.length_a   1.000
_cell.length_b   1.000
_cell.length_c   1.000
_cell.angle_alpha   90.00
_cell.angle_beta   90.00
_cell.angle_gamma   90.00
#
_symmetry.space_group_name_H-M   'P 1'
#
loop_
_entity.id
_entity.type
_entity.pdbx_description
1 polymer ?
#
loop_
_entity_poly.entity_id
_entity_poly.type
_entity_poly.pdbx_seq_one_letter_code
_entity_poly.pdbx_strand_id
1 'polypeptide(L)'
;MEAPSLFSLCMKTVSVAIIHGCDYLHDIFDLPSYVFDNLIVNLPPLALHNLHQLSNDDCGRRGFTAYSIDNQRKRGRYDEFDAAWKALYKKRWPENIKRMQTTSSVTLEHGVEICKSVNHSPDWLQLYWEAHLQNCLDEVAERALLPAFDGHISGVEVSDSILNSIGYMGGRTHDYSRLSYHCNKFGQYARCLRLESVFCVAETCDLLKTCKLQALTFRRIMHTYFPHVAGLCMLLKQNRETLLSIELVYSQLSPACVNQIFNSIYKEGAETHEIRHLSIRSSVFLATSHL
;
A
#
# COMPACT_ATOMS: atom_id res chain seq x y z
N MET A 1 32.61 -8.23 17.58
CA MET A 1 31.89 -8.35 16.29
C MET A 1 31.80 -9.83 16.01
N GLU A 2 30.61 -10.41 16.13
CA GLU A 2 30.39 -11.85 15.94
C GLU A 2 30.36 -12.15 14.44
N ALA A 3 31.06 -13.19 13.98
CA ALA A 3 31.12 -13.52 12.57
C ALA A 3 29.73 -13.99 12.09
N PRO A 4 29.24 -13.51 10.93
CA PRO A 4 27.95 -13.94 10.41
C PRO A 4 27.98 -15.45 10.14
N SER A 5 26.90 -16.15 10.50
CA SER A 5 26.77 -17.57 10.20
C SER A 5 26.73 -17.81 8.69
N LEU A 6 27.19 -18.99 8.26
CA LEU A 6 27.07 -19.41 6.85
C LEU A 6 25.63 -19.30 6.35
N PHE A 7 24.66 -19.65 7.19
CA PHE A 7 23.24 -19.51 6.89
C PHE A 7 22.84 -18.06 6.62
N SER A 8 23.27 -17.11 7.47
CA SER A 8 22.99 -15.68 7.28
C SER A 8 23.61 -15.14 5.98
N LEU A 9 24.83 -15.59 5.66
CA LEU A 9 25.50 -15.19 4.42
C LEU A 9 24.77 -15.74 3.19
N CYS A 10 24.40 -17.02 3.19
CA CYS A 10 23.63 -17.64 2.12
C CYS A 10 22.27 -16.95 1.92
N MET A 11 21.54 -16.69 3.01
CA MET A 11 20.26 -15.98 2.97
C MET A 11 20.39 -14.59 2.36
N LYS A 12 21.46 -13.85 2.71
CA LYS A 12 21.72 -12.53 2.13
C LYS A 12 21.98 -12.63 0.63
N THR A 13 22.82 -13.57 0.20
CA THR A 13 23.14 -13.79 -1.22
C THR A 13 21.89 -14.16 -2.03
N VAL A 14 21.08 -15.09 -1.53
CA VAL A 14 19.83 -15.51 -2.18
C VAL A 14 18.84 -14.34 -2.24
N SER A 15 18.70 -13.57 -1.16
CA SER A 15 17.81 -12.39 -1.15
C SER A 15 18.23 -11.36 -2.20
N VAL A 16 19.54 -11.08 -2.32
CA VAL A 16 20.08 -10.17 -3.33
C VAL A 16 19.80 -10.70 -4.73
N ALA A 17 19.99 -11.99 -4.98
CA ALA A 17 19.71 -12.61 -6.27
C ALA A 17 18.22 -12.51 -6.66
N ILE A 18 17.31 -12.74 -5.71
CA ILE A 18 15.87 -12.61 -5.93
C ILE A 18 15.47 -11.16 -6.20
N ILE A 19 16.07 -10.20 -5.49
CA ILE A 19 15.72 -8.77 -5.63
C ILE A 19 16.13 -8.23 -7.01
N HIS A 20 17.31 -8.61 -7.49
CA HIS A 20 17.89 -8.08 -8.74
C HIS A 20 17.52 -8.90 -9.99
N GLY A 21 16.82 -10.03 -9.83
CA GLY A 21 16.33 -10.82 -10.95
C GLY A 21 17.41 -11.65 -11.64
N CYS A 22 17.97 -12.65 -10.94
CA CYS A 22 18.88 -13.62 -11.56
C CYS A 22 18.16 -14.58 -12.52
N ASP A 23 18.86 -15.05 -13.55
CA ASP A 23 18.28 -15.92 -14.61
C ASP A 23 17.84 -17.31 -14.11
N TYR A 24 18.26 -17.72 -12.91
CA TYR A 24 18.06 -19.06 -12.34
C TYR A 24 17.04 -19.09 -11.19
N LEU A 25 16.14 -18.11 -11.08
CA LEU A 25 15.17 -18.05 -9.97
C LEU A 25 14.17 -19.20 -9.96
N HIS A 26 13.97 -19.89 -11.09
CA HIS A 26 13.12 -21.08 -11.17
C HIS A 26 13.67 -22.26 -10.36
N ASP A 27 15.01 -22.38 -10.26
CA ASP A 27 15.67 -23.46 -9.51
C ASP A 27 15.37 -23.40 -8.00
N ILE A 28 14.95 -22.23 -7.49
CA ILE A 28 14.53 -22.07 -6.10
C ILE A 28 13.28 -22.92 -5.80
N PHE A 29 12.40 -23.11 -6.77
CA PHE A 29 11.18 -23.91 -6.60
C PHE A 29 11.44 -25.42 -6.62
N ASP A 30 12.62 -25.84 -7.08
CA ASP A 30 13.09 -27.23 -7.09
C ASP A 30 13.81 -27.63 -5.78
N LEU A 31 13.99 -26.68 -4.86
CA LEU A 31 14.56 -26.96 -3.55
C LEU A 31 13.65 -27.91 -2.74
N PRO A 32 14.24 -28.79 -1.90
CA PRO A 32 13.47 -29.60 -0.96
C PRO A 32 12.55 -28.72 -0.09
N SER A 33 11.32 -29.17 0.18
CA SER A 33 10.31 -28.39 0.90
C SER A 33 10.83 -27.74 2.18
N TYR A 34 11.50 -28.50 3.05
CA TYR A 34 12.04 -27.95 4.30
C TYR A 34 13.06 -26.80 4.11
N VAL A 35 13.81 -26.80 3.00
CA VAL A 35 14.76 -25.72 2.66
C VAL A 35 13.99 -24.51 2.14
N PHE A 36 13.02 -24.75 1.26
CA PHE A 36 12.17 -23.71 0.67
C PHE A 36 11.30 -23.00 1.73
N ASP A 37 10.70 -23.76 2.64
CA ASP A 37 9.85 -23.23 3.71
C ASP A 37 10.70 -22.37 4.67
N ASN A 38 11.89 -22.86 5.02
CA ASN A 38 12.84 -22.09 5.83
C ASN A 38 13.37 -20.86 5.09
N LEU A 39 13.54 -20.92 3.77
CA LEU A 39 13.88 -19.76 2.95
C LEU A 39 12.77 -18.71 3.05
N ILE A 40 11.51 -19.07 2.77
CA ILE A 40 10.34 -18.17 2.81
C ILE A 40 10.26 -17.38 4.12
N VAL A 41 10.38 -18.07 5.26
CA VAL A 41 10.24 -17.45 6.60
C VAL A 41 11.35 -16.44 6.91
N ASN A 42 12.52 -16.58 6.26
CA ASN A 42 13.68 -15.73 6.51
C ASN A 42 13.92 -14.67 5.42
N LEU A 43 13.14 -14.67 4.34
CA LEU A 43 13.31 -13.68 3.26
C LEU A 43 12.87 -12.28 3.72
N PRO A 44 13.60 -11.23 3.31
CA PRO A 44 13.11 -9.88 3.47
C PRO A 44 11.88 -9.61 2.58
N PRO A 45 11.06 -8.60 2.92
CA PRO A 45 9.80 -8.31 2.24
C PRO A 45 9.92 -8.20 0.72
N LEU A 46 10.92 -7.47 0.21
CA LEU A 46 11.08 -7.28 -1.24
C LEU A 46 11.41 -8.59 -1.96
N ALA A 47 12.30 -9.40 -1.37
CA ALA A 47 12.64 -10.71 -1.94
C ALA A 47 11.47 -11.68 -1.87
N LEU A 48 10.77 -11.72 -0.73
CA LEU A 48 9.57 -12.55 -0.56
C LEU A 48 8.49 -12.19 -1.58
N HIS A 49 8.30 -10.90 -1.85
CA HIS A 49 7.34 -10.42 -2.84
C HIS A 49 7.70 -10.84 -4.26
N ASN A 50 8.95 -10.62 -4.68
CA ASN A 50 9.41 -11.07 -6.00
C ASN A 50 9.24 -12.59 -6.15
N LEU A 51 9.59 -13.38 -5.13
CA LEU A 51 9.42 -14.85 -5.14
C LEU A 51 7.93 -15.26 -5.22
N HIS A 52 7.05 -14.59 -4.46
CA HIS A 52 5.61 -14.83 -4.49
C HIS A 52 5.01 -14.49 -5.86
N GLN A 53 5.43 -13.39 -6.50
CA GLN A 53 4.98 -13.04 -7.85
C GLN A 53 5.37 -14.10 -8.89
N LEU A 54 6.63 -14.55 -8.86
CA LEU A 54 7.11 -15.62 -9.74
C LEU A 54 6.30 -16.91 -9.57
N SER A 55 5.92 -17.25 -8.34
CA SER A 55 5.07 -18.42 -8.06
C SER A 55 3.67 -18.31 -8.68
N ASN A 56 3.12 -17.09 -8.79
CA ASN A 56 1.79 -16.87 -9.37
C ASN A 56 1.83 -16.86 -10.91
N ASP A 57 2.91 -16.35 -11.51
CA ASP A 57 3.07 -16.29 -12.97
C ASP A 57 3.32 -17.67 -13.61
N ASP A 58 4.06 -18.57 -12.94
CA ASP A 58 4.32 -19.93 -13.45
C ASP A 58 3.04 -20.79 -13.53
N CYS A 59 2.01 -20.44 -12.75
CA CYS A 59 0.69 -21.06 -12.79
C CYS A 59 -0.07 -20.77 -14.11
N GLY A 60 0.20 -19.63 -14.75
CA GLY A 60 -0.41 -19.26 -16.03
C GLY A 60 0.26 -19.89 -17.25
N ARG A 61 1.54 -20.30 -17.14
CA ARG A 61 2.33 -20.85 -18.25
C ARG A 61 2.25 -22.36 -18.38
N ARG A 62 2.02 -23.09 -17.29
CA ARG A 62 1.92 -24.55 -17.29
C ARG A 62 0.47 -24.97 -17.62
N GLY A 63 0.12 -24.82 -18.90
CA GLY A 63 -1.15 -25.25 -19.47
C GLY A 63 -1.49 -26.69 -19.07
N PHE A 64 -2.78 -26.90 -18.77
CA PHE A 64 -3.44 -28.16 -18.46
C PHE A 64 -2.81 -29.38 -19.16
N THR A 65 -1.99 -30.14 -18.44
CA THR A 65 -1.83 -31.57 -18.68
C THR A 65 -2.21 -32.29 -17.40
N ALA A 66 -3.39 -32.90 -17.45
CA ALA A 66 -3.97 -33.67 -16.38
C ALA A 66 -3.07 -34.86 -15.98
N TYR A 67 -2.91 -35.00 -14.66
CA TYR A 67 -2.94 -36.23 -13.85
C TYR A 67 -1.87 -36.15 -12.75
N SER A 68 -2.35 -36.26 -11.50
CA SER A 68 -1.62 -36.72 -10.30
C SER A 68 -1.23 -35.66 -9.25
N ILE A 69 -1.89 -35.77 -8.08
CA ILE A 69 -1.33 -35.64 -6.71
C ILE A 69 -0.78 -34.26 -6.22
N ASP A 70 -0.62 -33.24 -7.06
CA ASP A 70 0.04 -31.99 -6.62
C ASP A 70 -0.86 -30.90 -5.99
N ASN A 71 -2.17 -31.13 -5.85
CA ASN A 71 -3.06 -30.10 -5.28
C ASN A 71 -2.88 -29.87 -3.77
N GLN A 72 -2.32 -30.85 -3.03
CA GLN A 72 -2.05 -30.69 -1.59
C GLN A 72 -0.78 -29.87 -1.32
N ARG A 73 0.31 -30.11 -2.09
CA ARG A 73 1.56 -29.34 -1.98
C ARG A 73 1.37 -27.86 -2.34
N LYS A 74 0.49 -27.58 -3.31
CA LYS A 74 0.15 -26.21 -3.72
C LYS A 74 -0.61 -25.42 -2.66
N ARG A 75 -1.51 -26.09 -1.91
CA ARG A 75 -2.21 -25.47 -0.78
C ARG A 75 -1.25 -25.15 0.38
N GLY A 76 -0.32 -26.05 0.70
CA GLY A 76 0.73 -25.80 1.70
C GLY A 76 1.51 -24.53 1.38
N ARG A 77 2.09 -24.44 0.16
CA ARG A 77 2.93 -23.30 -0.27
C ARG A 77 2.29 -21.93 -0.07
N TYR A 78 0.99 -21.81 -0.31
CA TYR A 78 0.27 -20.55 -0.12
C TYR A 78 0.09 -20.19 1.37
N ASP A 79 -0.17 -21.18 2.23
CA ASP A 79 -0.25 -21.01 3.68
C ASP A 79 1.11 -20.56 4.26
N GLU A 80 2.23 -21.04 3.70
CA GLU A 80 3.58 -20.62 4.10
C GLU A 80 3.87 -19.15 3.75
N PHE A 81 3.46 -18.67 2.55
CA PHE A 81 3.59 -17.25 2.20
C PHE A 81 2.75 -16.36 3.12
N ASP A 82 1.50 -16.73 3.39
CA ASP A 82 0.62 -15.98 4.28
C ASP A 82 1.21 -15.86 5.70
N ALA A 83 1.74 -16.97 6.23
CA ALA A 83 2.42 -17.01 7.52
C ALA A 83 3.67 -16.10 7.55
N ALA A 84 4.47 -16.09 6.48
CA ALA A 84 5.64 -15.22 6.37
C ALA A 84 5.26 -13.74 6.31
N TRP A 85 4.25 -13.38 5.50
CA TRP A 85 3.74 -12.00 5.44
C TRP A 85 3.19 -11.53 6.78
N LYS A 86 2.45 -12.39 7.47
CA LYS A 86 1.96 -12.13 8.82
C LYS A 86 3.10 -11.87 9.80
N ALA A 87 4.16 -12.68 9.75
CA ALA A 87 5.32 -12.51 10.62
C ALA A 87 6.05 -11.18 10.34
N LEU A 88 6.28 -10.86 9.07
CA LEU A 88 6.89 -9.59 8.64
C LEU A 88 6.07 -8.38 9.05
N TYR A 89 4.74 -8.42 8.88
CA TYR A 89 3.85 -7.34 9.28
C TYR A 89 3.88 -7.11 10.79
N LYS A 90 3.75 -8.18 11.58
CA LYS A 90 3.80 -8.12 13.05
C LYS A 90 5.12 -7.56 13.56
N LYS A 91 6.24 -7.95 12.93
CA LYS A 91 7.58 -7.48 13.29
C LYS A 91 7.73 -5.97 13.05
N ARG A 92 7.18 -5.45 11.95
CA ARG A 92 7.33 -4.05 11.55
C ARG A 92 6.34 -3.10 12.22
N TRP A 93 5.11 -3.54 12.47
CA TRP A 93 4.05 -2.72 13.08
C TRP A 93 3.34 -3.43 14.24
N PRO A 94 4.03 -3.70 15.37
CA PRO A 94 3.44 -4.40 16.52
C PRO A 94 2.24 -3.65 17.12
N GLU A 95 2.25 -2.31 17.09
CA GLU A 95 1.15 -1.49 17.60
C GLU A 95 -0.12 -1.56 16.75
N ASN A 96 -0.01 -1.83 15.44
CA ASN A 96 -1.18 -2.01 14.58
C ASN A 96 -1.92 -3.29 14.94
N ILE A 97 -1.20 -4.34 15.36
CA ILE A 97 -1.78 -5.61 15.79
C ILE A 97 -2.57 -5.43 17.08
N LYS A 98 -2.03 -4.69 18.06
CA LYS A 98 -2.74 -4.36 19.29
C LYS A 98 -4.06 -3.65 18.96
N ARG A 99 -4.02 -2.63 18.10
CA ARG A 99 -5.22 -1.91 17.65
C ARG A 99 -6.23 -2.82 16.94
N MET A 100 -5.77 -3.73 16.08
CA MET A 100 -6.63 -4.70 15.39
C MET A 100 -7.34 -5.65 16.37
N GLN A 101 -6.66 -6.06 17.44
CA GLN A 101 -7.21 -6.93 18.49
C GLN A 101 -8.15 -6.18 19.44
N THR A 102 -7.85 -4.93 19.78
CA THR A 102 -8.71 -4.10 20.65
C THR A 102 -10.00 -3.68 19.95
N THR A 103 -9.97 -3.39 18.65
CA THR A 103 -11.20 -3.06 17.87
C THR A 103 -12.17 -4.25 17.75
N SER A 104 -11.71 -5.48 17.93
CA SER A 104 -12.59 -6.67 18.00
C SER A 104 -13.24 -6.92 19.37
N SER A 105 -12.85 -6.20 20.43
CA SER A 105 -13.37 -6.40 21.80
C SER A 105 -14.01 -5.18 22.44
N VAL A 106 -13.97 -4.00 21.80
CA VAL A 106 -14.63 -2.79 22.30
C VAL A 106 -15.63 -2.31 21.26
N THR A 107 -16.88 -2.16 21.69
CA THR A 107 -18.02 -1.65 20.94
C THR A 107 -17.67 -0.48 20.02
N LEU A 108 -18.25 -0.55 18.82
CA LEU A 108 -18.13 0.35 17.69
C LEU A 108 -18.45 1.80 18.06
N GLU A 109 -17.43 2.55 18.49
CA GLU A 109 -17.45 4.00 18.50
C GLU A 109 -16.35 4.50 17.56
N HIS A 110 -16.79 4.92 16.37
CA HIS A 110 -16.08 5.83 15.46
C HIS A 110 -14.86 5.26 14.67
N GLY A 111 -15.14 4.60 13.54
CA GLY A 111 -14.21 4.61 12.38
C GLY A 111 -14.07 3.29 11.61
N VAL A 112 -14.75 3.22 10.46
CA VAL A 112 -14.44 2.44 9.24
C VAL A 112 -14.14 0.94 9.43
N GLU A 113 -15.20 0.15 9.57
CA GLU A 113 -15.22 -1.32 9.42
C GLU A 113 -15.30 -1.80 7.96
N ILE A 114 -14.85 -1.01 6.99
CA ILE A 114 -15.03 -1.37 5.57
C ILE A 114 -14.07 -2.47 5.12
N CYS A 115 -12.95 -2.66 5.83
CA CYS A 115 -11.89 -3.60 5.42
C CYS A 115 -11.95 -4.96 6.12
N LYS A 116 -12.82 -5.15 7.11
CA LYS A 116 -12.92 -6.42 7.83
C LYS A 116 -14.19 -7.15 7.38
N SER A 117 -14.11 -7.81 6.23
CA SER A 117 -15.07 -8.89 5.94
C SER A 117 -14.91 -9.93 7.05
N VAL A 118 -15.98 -10.13 7.82
CA VAL A 118 -16.01 -10.88 9.10
C VAL A 118 -15.65 -12.36 8.94
N ASN A 119 -15.46 -12.88 7.71
CA ASN A 119 -15.26 -14.30 7.44
C ASN A 119 -14.01 -14.68 6.61
N HIS A 120 -13.09 -13.74 6.33
CA HIS A 120 -11.84 -14.07 5.63
C HIS A 120 -10.61 -13.72 6.46
N SER A 121 -9.61 -14.62 6.47
CA SER A 121 -8.28 -14.32 7.00
C SER A 121 -7.78 -13.03 6.36
N PRO A 122 -7.20 -12.09 7.13
CA PRO A 122 -6.67 -10.86 6.57
C PRO A 122 -5.58 -11.17 5.54
N ASP A 123 -5.66 -10.55 4.37
CA ASP A 123 -4.62 -10.63 3.34
C ASP A 123 -3.36 -9.88 3.83
N TRP A 124 -2.42 -10.62 4.40
CA TRP A 124 -1.22 -10.04 5.01
C TRP A 124 -0.29 -9.41 3.98
N LEU A 125 -0.27 -9.91 2.74
CA LEU A 125 0.49 -9.31 1.64
C LEU A 125 -0.07 -7.92 1.32
N GLN A 126 -1.39 -7.81 1.16
CA GLN A 126 -2.06 -6.55 0.91
C GLN A 126 -1.80 -5.56 2.06
N LEU A 127 -2.03 -5.98 3.30
CA LEU A 127 -1.83 -5.13 4.49
C LEU A 127 -0.38 -4.65 4.63
N TYR A 128 0.60 -5.52 4.35
CA TYR A 128 2.01 -5.14 4.41
C TYR A 128 2.34 -4.03 3.42
N TRP A 129 1.95 -4.20 2.16
CA TRP A 129 2.30 -3.24 1.11
C TRP A 129 1.50 -1.94 1.21
N GLU A 130 0.25 -2.00 1.65
CA GLU A 130 -0.54 -0.80 1.97
C GLU A 130 0.10 0.01 3.11
N ALA A 131 0.47 -0.64 4.22
CA ALA A 131 1.13 0.03 5.34
C ALA A 131 2.52 0.58 4.95
N HIS A 132 3.25 -0.14 4.10
CA HIS A 132 4.51 0.34 3.55
C HIS A 132 4.34 1.60 2.71
N LEU A 133 3.36 1.63 1.80
CA LEU A 133 3.05 2.81 1.01
C LEU A 133 2.62 3.99 1.88
N GLN A 134 1.80 3.74 2.91
CA GLN A 134 1.42 4.78 3.86
C GLN A 134 2.66 5.40 4.54
N ASN A 135 3.62 4.59 4.98
CA ASN A 135 4.87 5.11 5.56
C ASN A 135 5.67 5.97 4.55
N CYS A 136 5.72 5.56 3.28
CA CYS A 136 6.42 6.34 2.23
C CYS A 136 5.75 7.69 2.01
N LEU A 137 4.41 7.70 1.93
CA LEU A 137 3.62 8.92 1.75
C LEU A 137 3.70 9.84 2.98
N ASP A 138 3.65 9.29 4.19
CA ASP A 138 3.79 10.05 5.43
C ASP A 138 5.19 10.73 5.50
N GLU A 139 6.27 10.02 5.14
CA GLU A 139 7.62 10.59 5.11
C GLU A 139 7.77 11.70 4.05
N VAL A 140 7.23 11.50 2.84
CA VAL A 140 7.25 12.53 1.79
C VAL A 140 6.41 13.74 2.20
N ALA A 141 5.29 13.54 2.88
CA ALA A 141 4.48 14.65 3.40
C ALA A 141 5.24 15.47 4.44
N GLU A 142 5.99 14.83 5.35
CA GLU A 142 6.86 15.52 6.29
C GLU A 142 7.96 16.30 5.58
N ARG A 143 8.57 15.72 4.55
CA ARG A 143 9.62 16.37 3.76
C ARG A 143 9.10 17.57 2.95
N ALA A 144 7.86 17.51 2.50
CA ALA A 144 7.20 18.59 1.80
C ALA A 144 6.89 19.82 2.69
N LEU A 145 6.98 19.68 4.02
CA LEU A 145 6.89 20.82 4.94
C LEU A 145 8.17 21.68 4.96
N LEU A 146 9.27 21.20 4.37
CA LEU A 146 10.53 21.92 4.35
C LEU A 146 10.51 23.03 3.28
N PRO A 147 11.09 24.23 3.55
CA PRO A 147 11.13 25.33 2.60
C PRO A 147 11.85 25.01 1.28
N ALA A 148 12.71 24.00 1.26
CA ALA A 148 13.46 23.57 0.09
C ALA A 148 12.70 22.60 -0.83
N PHE A 149 11.46 22.23 -0.48
CA PHE A 149 10.66 21.35 -1.31
C PHE A 149 10.21 22.09 -2.59
N ASP A 150 10.52 21.50 -3.73
CA ASP A 150 10.29 22.09 -5.06
C ASP A 150 8.88 21.82 -5.63
N GLY A 151 8.06 21.07 -4.90
CA GLY A 151 6.71 20.71 -5.31
C GLY A 151 6.61 19.37 -6.07
N HIS A 152 7.73 18.72 -6.41
CA HIS A 152 7.73 17.48 -7.18
C HIS A 152 7.74 16.24 -6.27
N ILE A 153 6.59 15.61 -6.07
CA ILE A 153 6.45 14.50 -5.11
C ILE A 153 7.00 13.16 -5.64
N SER A 154 6.94 12.89 -6.94
CA SER A 154 7.34 11.58 -7.50
C SER A 154 8.84 11.30 -7.37
N GLY A 155 9.63 12.38 -7.40
CA GLY A 155 11.08 12.35 -7.34
C GLY A 155 11.65 12.31 -5.92
N VAL A 156 10.82 12.51 -4.90
CA VAL A 156 11.28 12.53 -3.51
C VAL A 156 11.81 11.15 -3.12
N GLU A 157 13.03 11.14 -2.59
CA GLU A 157 13.66 9.94 -2.06
C GLU A 157 13.09 9.59 -0.69
N VAL A 158 12.73 8.32 -0.50
CA VAL A 158 12.45 7.73 0.81
C VAL A 158 13.76 7.44 1.55
N SER A 159 13.70 7.42 2.87
CA SER A 159 14.85 7.21 3.73
C SER A 159 15.44 5.81 3.60
N ASP A 160 16.73 5.70 3.93
CA ASP A 160 17.40 4.40 4.04
C ASP A 160 16.70 3.49 5.07
N SER A 161 16.01 4.06 6.06
CA SER A 161 15.17 3.29 7.01
C SER A 161 14.04 2.55 6.29
N ILE A 162 13.32 3.23 5.38
CA ILE A 162 12.28 2.60 4.55
C ILE A 162 12.88 1.55 3.62
N LEU A 163 14.04 1.81 3.00
CA LEU A 163 14.69 0.83 2.11
C LEU A 163 15.18 -0.42 2.86
N ASN A 164 15.84 -0.21 4.00
CA ASN A 164 16.31 -1.29 4.87
C ASN A 164 15.15 -2.15 5.37
N SER A 165 14.00 -1.53 5.66
CA SER A 165 12.82 -2.25 6.16
C SER A 165 12.21 -3.24 5.17
N ILE A 166 12.43 -3.05 3.87
CA ILE A 166 12.03 -3.99 2.81
C ILE A 166 13.17 -4.93 2.41
N GLY A 167 14.34 -4.79 3.03
CA GLY A 167 15.55 -5.57 2.81
C GLY A 167 16.31 -5.22 1.54
N TYR A 168 16.13 -4.00 1.02
CA TYR A 168 17.00 -3.48 -0.02
C TYR A 168 18.38 -3.16 0.58
N MET A 169 19.42 -3.87 0.13
CA MET A 169 20.80 -3.79 0.66
C MET A 169 21.82 -3.43 -0.44
N GLY A 170 21.38 -2.81 -1.53
CA GLY A 170 22.22 -2.42 -2.66
C GLY A 170 22.74 -0.98 -2.56
N GLY A 171 23.75 -0.65 -3.38
CA GLY A 171 24.10 0.74 -3.65
C GLY A 171 22.87 1.50 -4.19
N ARG A 172 22.82 2.82 -3.99
CA ARG A 172 21.72 3.67 -4.46
C ARG A 172 21.66 3.63 -6.00
N THR A 173 20.89 2.71 -6.56
CA THR A 173 20.27 2.92 -7.86
C THR A 173 19.14 3.91 -7.60
N HIS A 174 19.23 5.10 -8.21
CA HIS A 174 18.35 6.22 -7.90
C HIS A 174 16.86 5.91 -8.05
N ASP A 175 16.49 4.85 -8.77
CA ASP A 175 15.09 4.51 -8.98
C ASP A 175 14.43 3.87 -7.74
N TYR A 176 15.14 3.02 -6.98
CA TYR A 176 14.54 2.30 -5.85
C TYR A 176 14.24 3.19 -4.64
N SER A 177 14.93 4.32 -4.52
CA SER A 177 14.69 5.29 -3.45
C SER A 177 13.51 6.21 -3.75
N ARG A 178 13.04 6.31 -4.99
CA ARG A 178 12.00 7.30 -5.35
C ARG A 178 10.62 6.83 -4.96
N LEU A 179 9.80 7.75 -4.44
CA LEU A 179 8.40 7.48 -4.13
C LEU A 179 7.66 6.83 -5.32
N SER A 180 7.91 7.31 -6.53
CA SER A 180 7.34 6.75 -7.76
C SER A 180 7.58 5.26 -7.95
N TYR A 181 8.76 4.74 -7.61
CA TYR A 181 9.04 3.30 -7.67
C TYR A 181 8.15 2.52 -6.71
N HIS A 182 8.03 2.98 -5.46
CA HIS A 182 7.20 2.32 -4.46
C HIS A 182 5.72 2.33 -4.86
N CYS A 183 5.19 3.48 -5.28
CA CYS A 183 3.82 3.60 -5.74
C CYS A 183 3.53 2.74 -6.97
N ASN A 184 4.44 2.70 -7.95
CA ASN A 184 4.28 1.86 -9.14
C ASN A 184 4.30 0.37 -8.80
N LYS A 185 5.27 -0.07 -7.99
CA LYS A 185 5.48 -1.49 -7.69
C LYS A 185 4.42 -2.05 -6.75
N PHE A 186 4.02 -1.28 -5.74
CA PHE A 186 3.17 -1.75 -4.66
C PHE A 186 1.76 -1.15 -4.67
N GLY A 187 1.49 -0.15 -5.52
CA GLY A 187 0.22 0.57 -5.53
C GLY A 187 -1.00 -0.33 -5.70
N GLN A 188 -0.87 -1.44 -6.43
CA GLN A 188 -1.93 -2.42 -6.63
C GLN A 188 -2.49 -3.05 -5.34
N TYR A 189 -1.73 -3.02 -4.25
CA TYR A 189 -2.14 -3.52 -2.94
C TYR A 189 -2.86 -2.47 -2.09
N ALA A 190 -2.72 -1.18 -2.41
CA ALA A 190 -3.38 -0.13 -1.66
C ALA A 190 -4.90 -0.12 -1.91
N ARG A 191 -5.65 -0.22 -0.82
CA ARG A 191 -7.10 -0.04 -0.73
C ARG A 191 -7.43 1.15 0.16
N CYS A 192 -6.66 1.37 1.21
CA CYS A 192 -6.90 2.43 2.19
C CYS A 192 -5.66 3.29 2.32
N LEU A 193 -5.80 4.58 2.01
CA LEU A 193 -4.72 5.55 2.17
C LEU A 193 -5.20 6.80 2.88
N ARG A 194 -4.29 7.38 3.65
CA ARG A 194 -4.40 8.70 4.22
C ARG A 194 -3.42 9.62 3.50
N LEU A 195 -3.91 10.74 2.99
CA LEU A 195 -3.14 11.69 2.22
C LEU A 195 -3.21 13.09 2.85
N GLU A 196 -2.05 13.72 3.02
CA GLU A 196 -1.94 15.15 3.35
C GLU A 196 -2.17 16.01 2.09
N SER A 197 -2.45 17.30 2.29
CA SER A 197 -2.80 18.23 1.20
C SER A 197 -1.75 18.37 0.11
N VAL A 198 -0.47 18.11 0.41
CA VAL A 198 0.62 18.06 -0.59
C VAL A 198 0.32 17.07 -1.73
N PHE A 199 -0.41 15.99 -1.45
CA PHE A 199 -0.79 15.01 -2.46
C PHE A 199 -2.03 15.40 -3.25
N CYS A 200 -2.61 16.58 -3.01
CA CYS A 200 -3.73 17.08 -3.80
C CYS A 200 -3.21 17.80 -5.06
N VAL A 201 -2.43 17.09 -5.88
CA VAL A 201 -1.84 17.54 -7.14
C VAL A 201 -2.05 16.50 -8.24
N ALA A 202 -2.00 16.92 -9.50
CA ALA A 202 -2.22 16.02 -10.64
C ALA A 202 -1.22 14.84 -10.67
N GLU A 203 0.04 15.09 -10.30
CA GLU A 203 1.11 14.08 -10.22
C GLU A 203 0.74 12.88 -9.34
N THR A 204 -0.09 13.07 -8.31
CA THR A 204 -0.57 12.00 -7.43
C THR A 204 -1.41 10.97 -8.18
N CYS A 205 -2.16 11.39 -9.19
CA CYS A 205 -2.96 10.47 -10.01
C CYS A 205 -2.06 9.47 -10.75
N ASP A 206 -0.95 9.96 -11.31
CA ASP A 206 0.04 9.12 -11.99
C ASP A 206 0.76 8.19 -11.01
N LEU A 207 1.09 8.67 -9.81
CA LEU A 207 1.69 7.84 -8.75
C LEU A 207 0.74 6.72 -8.33
N LEU A 208 -0.53 7.02 -8.10
CA LEU A 208 -1.52 6.09 -7.55
C LEU A 208 -2.37 5.40 -8.64
N LYS A 209 -1.91 5.42 -9.91
CA LYS A 209 -2.68 4.88 -11.05
C LYS A 209 -3.01 3.39 -10.95
N THR A 210 -2.18 2.63 -10.26
CA THR A 210 -2.38 1.19 -10.06
C THR A 210 -3.20 0.86 -8.82
N CYS A 211 -3.48 1.84 -7.97
CA CYS A 211 -4.27 1.65 -6.75
C CYS A 211 -5.74 1.39 -7.08
N LYS A 212 -6.41 0.63 -6.21
CA LYS A 212 -7.87 0.41 -6.28
C LYS A 212 -8.47 0.85 -4.96
N LEU A 213 -8.49 2.16 -4.74
CA LEU A 213 -8.77 2.73 -3.43
C LEU A 213 -10.25 2.55 -3.06
N GLN A 214 -10.47 1.99 -1.88
CA GLN A 214 -11.77 1.76 -1.25
C GLN A 214 -12.04 2.79 -0.16
N ALA A 215 -11.02 3.25 0.56
CA ALA A 215 -11.16 4.30 1.55
C ALA A 215 -10.04 5.33 1.41
N LEU A 216 -10.42 6.61 1.45
CA LEU A 216 -9.49 7.71 1.41
C LEU A 216 -9.74 8.69 2.54
N THR A 217 -8.71 8.94 3.35
CA THR A 217 -8.72 10.00 4.35
C THR A 217 -7.83 11.15 3.88
N PHE A 218 -8.39 12.31 3.60
CA PHE A 218 -7.62 13.51 3.31
C PHE A 218 -7.46 14.40 4.53
N ARG A 219 -6.27 14.97 4.68
CA ARG A 219 -5.94 15.89 5.76
C ARG A 219 -5.55 17.26 5.24
N ARG A 220 -5.97 18.30 5.96
CA ARG A 220 -5.53 19.69 5.78
C ARG A 220 -5.83 20.27 4.39
N ILE A 221 -6.97 19.92 3.79
CA ILE A 221 -7.43 20.57 2.55
C ILE A 221 -7.82 22.01 2.87
N MET A 222 -7.31 22.96 2.08
CA MET A 222 -7.59 24.39 2.23
C MET A 222 -8.30 24.92 0.98
N HIS A 223 -9.55 25.41 1.14
CA HIS A 223 -10.35 25.96 0.04
C HIS A 223 -9.70 27.15 -0.69
N THR A 224 -8.85 27.93 -0.01
CA THR A 224 -8.11 29.07 -0.58
C THR A 224 -7.12 28.65 -1.64
N TYR A 225 -6.75 27.37 -1.70
CA TYR A 225 -5.80 26.84 -2.67
C TYR A 225 -6.53 25.91 -3.65
N PHE A 226 -7.02 26.51 -4.75
CA PHE A 226 -7.77 25.81 -5.81
C PHE A 226 -7.10 24.51 -6.31
N PRO A 227 -5.76 24.42 -6.46
CA PRO A 227 -5.13 23.17 -6.89
C PRO A 227 -5.42 21.97 -5.97
N HIS A 228 -5.62 22.19 -4.65
CA HIS A 228 -5.95 21.08 -3.75
C HIS A 228 -7.32 20.46 -4.07
N VAL A 229 -8.32 21.30 -4.34
CA VAL A 229 -9.67 20.81 -4.65
C VAL A 229 -9.67 20.09 -5.99
N ALA A 230 -8.97 20.65 -6.99
CA ALA A 230 -8.84 20.03 -8.31
C ALA A 230 -8.11 18.67 -8.24
N GLY A 231 -6.95 18.59 -7.57
CA GLY A 231 -6.18 17.36 -7.42
C GLY A 231 -6.96 16.27 -6.66
N LEU A 232 -7.66 16.65 -5.58
CA LEU A 232 -8.58 15.74 -4.88
C LEU A 232 -9.64 15.19 -5.84
N CYS A 233 -10.33 16.06 -6.57
CA CYS A 233 -11.39 15.65 -7.50
C CYS A 233 -10.86 14.69 -8.59
N MET A 234 -9.63 14.89 -9.07
CA MET A 234 -9.00 13.97 -10.03
C MET A 234 -8.78 12.58 -9.42
N LEU A 235 -8.26 12.51 -8.20
CA LEU A 235 -7.99 11.24 -7.53
C LEU A 235 -9.28 10.48 -7.18
N LEU A 236 -10.34 11.19 -6.79
CA LEU A 236 -11.67 10.61 -6.57
C LEU A 236 -12.25 10.04 -7.87
N LYS A 237 -12.17 10.78 -8.98
CA LYS A 237 -12.60 10.31 -10.31
C LYS A 237 -11.85 9.05 -10.73
N GLN A 238 -10.55 9.00 -10.49
CA GLN A 238 -9.69 7.84 -10.82
C GLN A 238 -10.11 6.56 -10.08
N ASN A 239 -10.62 6.68 -8.85
CA ASN A 239 -10.99 5.54 -8.01
C ASN A 239 -12.51 5.38 -7.84
N ARG A 240 -13.33 6.06 -8.65
CA ARG A 240 -14.79 6.15 -8.48
C ARG A 240 -15.50 4.81 -8.42
N GLU A 241 -14.96 3.78 -9.06
CA GLU A 241 -15.57 2.45 -9.18
C GLU A 241 -15.24 1.54 -8.00
N THR A 242 -14.26 1.91 -7.18
CA THR A 242 -13.81 1.10 -6.04
C THR A 242 -14.03 1.81 -4.70
N LEU A 243 -14.24 3.13 -4.73
CA LEU A 243 -14.29 3.97 -3.54
C LEU A 243 -15.61 3.81 -2.78
N LEU A 244 -15.50 3.37 -1.53
CA LEU A 244 -16.61 3.14 -0.61
C LEU A 244 -16.63 4.17 0.53
N SER A 245 -15.50 4.82 0.82
CA SER A 245 -15.40 5.79 1.91
C SER A 245 -14.47 6.96 1.65
N ILE A 246 -14.93 8.13 2.09
CA ILE A 246 -14.17 9.38 2.08
C ILE A 246 -14.25 10.00 3.47
N GLU A 247 -13.09 10.37 4.00
CA GLU A 247 -12.97 11.14 5.23
C GLU A 247 -12.15 12.41 4.97
N LEU A 248 -12.66 13.57 5.36
CA LEU A 248 -11.94 14.84 5.33
C LEU A 248 -11.65 15.29 6.76
N VAL A 249 -10.38 15.47 7.10
CA VAL A 249 -9.96 15.83 8.47
C VAL A 249 -9.13 17.11 8.46
N TYR A 250 -9.31 17.97 9.47
CA TYR A 250 -8.54 19.21 9.63
C TYR A 250 -8.59 20.14 8.39
N SER A 251 -9.69 20.11 7.65
CA SER A 251 -9.84 20.83 6.39
C SER A 251 -10.65 22.13 6.55
N GLN A 252 -10.37 23.12 5.71
CA GLN A 252 -11.18 24.33 5.58
C GLN A 252 -11.92 24.28 4.25
N LEU A 253 -13.24 24.09 4.30
CA LEU A 253 -14.08 23.83 3.13
C LEU A 253 -15.10 24.94 2.94
N SER A 254 -15.32 25.35 1.69
CA SER A 254 -16.47 26.17 1.30
C SER A 254 -17.58 25.29 0.72
N PRO A 255 -18.85 25.73 0.70
CA PRO A 255 -19.94 25.00 0.05
C PRO A 255 -19.63 24.67 -1.42
N ALA A 256 -18.97 25.59 -2.14
CA ALA A 256 -18.56 25.36 -3.53
C ALA A 256 -17.53 24.22 -3.65
N CYS A 257 -16.53 24.16 -2.75
CA CYS A 257 -15.55 23.07 -2.74
C CYS A 257 -16.20 21.73 -2.45
N VAL A 258 -17.11 21.69 -1.49
CA VAL A 258 -17.86 20.48 -1.12
C VAL A 258 -18.68 19.97 -2.32
N ASN A 259 -19.38 20.86 -3.01
CA ASN A 259 -20.13 20.51 -4.22
C ASN A 259 -19.22 19.97 -5.33
N GLN A 260 -18.05 20.58 -5.55
CA GLN A 260 -17.09 20.08 -6.54
C GLN A 260 -16.58 18.67 -6.20
N ILE A 261 -16.23 18.43 -4.94
CA ILE A 261 -15.79 17.12 -4.45
C ILE A 261 -16.87 16.07 -4.70
N PHE A 262 -18.13 16.35 -4.35
CA PHE A 262 -19.21 15.39 -4.54
C PHE A 262 -19.59 15.17 -6.00
N ASN A 263 -19.60 16.23 -6.80
CA ASN A 263 -19.81 16.12 -8.25
C ASN A 263 -18.70 15.31 -8.93
N SER A 264 -17.51 15.22 -8.35
CA SER A 264 -16.42 14.41 -8.92
C SER A 264 -16.65 12.90 -8.80
N ILE A 265 -17.46 12.47 -7.83
CA ILE A 265 -17.78 11.07 -7.57
C ILE A 265 -18.99 10.64 -8.41
N TYR A 266 -19.89 11.58 -8.70
CA TYR A 266 -21.07 11.31 -9.51
C TYR A 266 -20.68 10.94 -10.95
N LYS A 267 -21.29 9.85 -11.45
CA LYS A 267 -21.15 9.43 -12.86
C LYS A 267 -22.43 9.82 -13.59
N GLU A 268 -22.29 10.61 -14.64
CA GLU A 268 -23.42 11.03 -15.48
C GLU A 268 -24.14 9.78 -16.03
N GLY A 269 -25.46 9.70 -15.78
CA GLY A 269 -26.30 8.55 -16.13
C GLY A 269 -26.35 7.42 -15.09
N ALA A 270 -25.62 7.51 -13.97
CA ALA A 270 -25.78 6.60 -12.84
C ALA A 270 -26.81 7.16 -11.84
N GLU A 271 -27.74 6.31 -11.40
CA GLU A 271 -28.77 6.71 -10.43
C GLU A 271 -28.21 6.84 -9.00
N THR A 272 -27.12 6.13 -8.67
CA THR A 272 -26.52 6.11 -7.33
C THR A 272 -24.99 5.99 -7.38
N HIS A 273 -24.31 6.50 -6.35
CA HIS A 273 -22.89 6.27 -6.11
C HIS A 273 -22.68 5.12 -5.10
N GLU A 274 -21.55 4.41 -5.15
CA GLU A 274 -21.26 3.30 -4.23
C GLU A 274 -20.71 3.73 -2.86
N ILE A 275 -20.50 5.03 -2.63
CA ILE A 275 -20.01 5.52 -1.34
C ILE A 275 -20.98 5.18 -0.22
N ARG A 276 -20.48 4.46 0.78
CA ARG A 276 -21.20 4.03 1.98
C ARG A 276 -20.90 4.91 3.18
N HIS A 277 -19.71 5.51 3.23
CA HIS A 277 -19.27 6.28 4.39
C HIS A 277 -18.62 7.59 3.97
N LEU A 278 -19.21 8.69 4.41
CA LEU A 278 -18.67 10.03 4.26
C LEU A 278 -18.52 10.65 5.65
N SER A 279 -17.36 11.21 5.95
CA SER A 279 -17.11 11.88 7.21
C SER A 279 -16.29 13.16 7.03
N ILE A 280 -16.66 14.21 7.75
CA ILE A 280 -15.92 15.46 7.82
C ILE A 280 -15.66 15.75 9.30
N ARG A 281 -14.39 15.71 9.71
CA ARG A 281 -13.99 15.77 11.12
C ARG A 281 -13.03 16.89 11.38
N SER A 282 -13.17 17.55 12.54
CA SER A 282 -12.27 18.61 12.99
C SER A 282 -11.97 19.64 11.90
N SER A 283 -12.98 19.95 11.07
CA SER A 283 -12.88 20.76 9.86
C SER A 283 -13.80 21.96 9.99
N VAL A 284 -13.45 23.05 9.31
CA VAL A 284 -14.18 24.33 9.35
C VAL A 284 -14.93 24.53 8.04
N PHE A 285 -16.22 24.81 8.13
CA PHE A 285 -17.03 25.26 7.00
C PHE A 285 -17.11 26.78 6.99
N LEU A 286 -16.67 27.38 5.91
CA LEU A 286 -16.75 28.83 5.74
C LEU A 286 -18.07 29.18 5.06
N ALA A 287 -18.85 30.05 5.70
CA ALA A 287 -20.09 30.56 5.12
C ALA A 287 -19.78 31.37 3.86
N THR A 288 -20.65 31.26 2.85
CA THR A 288 -20.66 32.19 1.73
C THR A 288 -21.01 33.56 2.25
N SER A 289 -20.02 34.44 2.43
CA SER A 289 -20.27 35.86 2.60
C SER A 289 -20.85 36.38 1.29
N HIS A 290 -22.18 36.48 1.25
CA HIS A 290 -22.86 37.36 0.30
C HIS A 290 -22.45 38.79 0.66
N LEU A 291 -21.59 39.38 -0.17
CA LEU A 291 -21.45 40.82 -0.31
C LEU A 291 -22.16 41.22 -1.60
#